data_AF-A0A2E4FPE6-F1
#
_entry.id   AF-A0A2E4FPE6-F1
#
_cell.length_a   1.000
_cell.length_b   1.000
_cell.length_c   1.000
_cell.angle_alpha   90.00
_cell.angle_beta   90.00
_cell.angle_gamma   90.00
#
_symmetry.space_group_name_H-M   'P 1'
#
loop_
_entity.id
_entity.type
_entity.pdbx_description
1 polymer ?
#
loop_
_entity_poly.entity_id
_entity_poly.type
_entity_poly.pdbx_seq_one_letter_code
_entity_poly.pdbx_strand_id
1 'polypeptide(L)'
;MRTLMKIGIGVMALSVVAWLFVSTLRDTIAEPYDVDGSAFSGWTLVSRPPTPGELVGLGLRPPQRLSPGLFDELFARTMASLTTPGDALLPIVLSGELQGELGIVLPPDEMLAAARDAGLERVSLRPVCMAVKREPFMGRTREFFFLVVDAPELVAFRAQLSAMAAERGVADALTDPTFEFVLPVAGSDASFDTWWPLVVDRETDCQAPLG
;
A
#
# COMPACT_ATOMS: atom_id res chain seq x y z
N MET A 1 21.17 54.11 3.94
CA MET A 1 20.75 53.57 2.63
C MET A 1 21.56 52.33 2.22
N ARG A 2 22.90 52.37 2.23
CA ARG A 2 23.77 51.24 1.83
C ARG A 2 23.62 49.96 2.68
N THR A 3 23.31 50.09 3.97
CA THR A 3 23.09 48.97 4.91
C THR A 3 21.75 48.25 4.68
N LEU A 4 20.68 49.01 4.42
CA LEU A 4 19.35 48.47 4.07
C LEU A 4 19.37 47.66 2.77
N MET A 5 20.13 48.11 1.76
CA MET A 5 20.29 47.40 0.49
C MET A 5 21.01 46.06 0.65
N LYS A 6 22.02 45.98 1.53
CA LYS A 6 22.73 44.73 1.84
C LYS A 6 21.85 43.72 2.57
N ILE A 7 20.99 44.19 3.49
CA ILE A 7 20.03 43.33 4.20
C ILE A 7 18.99 42.77 3.23
N GLY A 8 18.46 43.60 2.32
CA GLY A 8 17.50 43.15 1.30
C GLY A 8 18.05 42.06 0.38
N ILE A 9 19.31 42.20 -0.06
CA ILE A 9 19.98 41.19 -0.91
C ILE A 9 20.21 39.90 -0.11
N GLY A 10 20.63 40.00 1.16
CA GLY A 10 20.85 38.82 2.01
C GLY A 10 19.58 38.01 2.26
N VAL A 11 18.45 38.70 2.52
CA VAL A 11 17.15 38.03 2.70
C VAL A 11 16.69 37.37 1.40
N MET A 12 16.79 38.06 0.27
CA MET A 12 16.41 37.50 -1.04
C MET A 12 17.23 36.26 -1.39
N ALA A 13 18.55 36.29 -1.18
CA ALA A 13 19.42 35.14 -1.43
C ALA A 13 19.05 33.94 -0.54
N LEU A 14 18.79 34.17 0.76
CA LEU A 14 18.36 33.11 1.68
C LEU A 14 17.01 32.50 1.28
N SER A 15 16.05 33.33 0.87
CA SER A 15 14.74 32.84 0.40
C SER A 15 14.86 32.00 -0.87
N VAL A 16 15.69 32.42 -1.82
CA VAL A 16 15.93 31.66 -3.07
C VAL A 16 16.64 30.34 -2.78
N VAL A 17 17.66 30.32 -1.91
CA VAL A 17 18.35 29.09 -1.53
C VAL A 17 17.42 28.13 -0.80
N ALA A 18 16.62 28.61 0.15
CA ALA A 18 15.63 27.80 0.84
C ALA A 18 14.59 27.23 -0.14
N TRP A 19 14.13 28.03 -1.11
CA TRP A 19 13.20 27.58 -2.15
C TRP A 19 13.81 26.52 -3.06
N LEU A 20 15.04 26.72 -3.54
CA LEU A 20 15.76 25.75 -4.37
C LEU A 20 16.05 24.44 -3.62
N PHE A 21 16.30 24.50 -2.33
CA PHE A 21 16.52 23.31 -1.51
C PHE A 21 15.22 22.51 -1.37
N VAL A 22 14.09 23.19 -1.15
CA VAL A 22 12.76 22.57 -1.09
C VAL A 22 12.35 22.00 -2.45
N SER A 23 12.64 22.69 -3.56
CA SER A 23 12.34 22.18 -4.90
C SER A 23 13.16 20.94 -5.22
N THR A 24 14.48 20.99 -4.98
CA THR A 24 15.38 19.86 -5.25
C THR A 24 15.01 18.63 -4.43
N LEU A 25 14.67 18.80 -3.14
CA LEU A 25 14.22 17.68 -2.30
C LEU A 25 12.90 17.07 -2.79
N ARG A 26 11.98 17.88 -3.31
CA ARG A 26 10.74 17.38 -3.92
C ARG A 26 11.01 16.63 -5.21
N ASP A 27 11.92 17.14 -6.04
CA ASP A 27 12.27 16.54 -7.32
C ASP A 27 12.95 15.17 -7.15
N THR A 28 13.79 15.00 -6.13
CA THR A 28 14.43 13.69 -5.82
C THR A 28 13.46 12.68 -5.21
N ILE A 29 12.49 13.12 -4.40
CA ILE A 29 11.46 12.21 -3.85
C ILE A 29 10.49 11.74 -4.93
N ALA A 30 10.25 12.56 -5.96
CA ALA A 30 9.34 12.29 -7.07
C ALA A 30 9.96 11.44 -8.20
N GLU A 31 11.24 11.08 -8.13
CA GLU A 31 11.89 10.25 -9.15
C GLU A 31 11.23 8.86 -9.20
N PRO A 32 10.91 8.29 -10.37
CA PRO A 32 10.21 7.00 -10.44
C PRO A 32 11.03 5.87 -9.79
N TYR A 33 10.38 4.95 -9.10
CA TYR A 33 11.03 3.71 -8.63
C TYR A 33 11.29 2.81 -9.84
N ASP A 34 12.53 2.33 -10.00
CA ASP A 34 12.91 1.45 -11.11
C ASP A 34 12.54 0.00 -10.76
N VAL A 35 11.39 -0.43 -11.28
CA VAL A 35 10.85 -1.77 -11.02
C VAL A 35 10.36 -2.35 -12.33
N ASP A 36 10.97 -3.45 -12.75
CA ASP A 36 10.58 -4.16 -13.97
C ASP A 36 9.06 -4.42 -14.00
N GLY A 37 8.38 -3.84 -14.99
CA GLY A 37 6.93 -3.96 -15.16
C GLY A 37 6.42 -5.40 -15.25
N SER A 38 7.27 -6.36 -15.63
CA SER A 38 6.92 -7.79 -15.60
C SER A 38 6.65 -8.32 -14.18
N ALA A 39 7.14 -7.63 -13.15
CA ALA A 39 6.93 -7.97 -11.74
C ALA A 39 5.46 -7.78 -11.28
N PHE A 40 4.62 -7.12 -12.08
CA PHE A 40 3.17 -6.95 -11.81
C PHE A 40 2.30 -8.03 -12.48
N SER A 41 2.93 -9.10 -12.95
CA SER A 41 2.28 -10.30 -13.51
C SER A 41 2.73 -11.57 -12.78
N GLY A 42 1.97 -12.66 -12.89
CA GLY A 42 2.35 -13.95 -12.27
C GLY A 42 2.16 -13.99 -10.75
N TRP A 43 1.17 -13.26 -10.24
CA TRP A 43 0.82 -13.27 -8.82
C TRP A 43 0.06 -14.56 -8.47
N THR A 44 0.24 -15.05 -7.26
CA THR A 44 -0.37 -16.32 -6.81
C THR A 44 -1.40 -16.08 -5.73
N LEU A 45 -2.54 -16.78 -5.80
CA LEU A 45 -3.58 -16.65 -4.78
C LEU A 45 -3.17 -17.35 -3.48
N VAL A 46 -3.43 -16.68 -2.37
CA VAL A 46 -3.17 -17.19 -1.03
C VAL A 46 -4.39 -17.00 -0.18
N SER A 47 -4.84 -18.08 0.45
CA SER A 47 -5.86 -18.05 1.49
C SER A 47 -5.24 -18.51 2.81
N ARG A 48 -5.56 -17.81 3.90
CA ARG A 48 -5.18 -18.15 5.26
C ARG A 48 -6.42 -18.20 6.16
N PRO A 49 -6.41 -19.05 7.20
CA PRO A 49 -7.46 -19.02 8.20
C PRO A 49 -7.42 -17.68 8.96
N PRO A 50 -8.58 -17.11 9.35
CA PRO A 50 -8.63 -15.89 10.14
C PRO A 50 -7.97 -16.12 11.49
N THR A 51 -6.83 -15.46 11.71
CA THR A 51 -6.03 -15.59 12.93
C THR A 51 -5.76 -14.19 13.50
N PRO A 52 -5.82 -13.98 14.83
CA PRO A 52 -5.47 -12.69 15.44
C PRO A 52 -4.03 -12.28 15.09
N GLY A 53 -3.83 -11.02 14.70
CA GLY A 53 -2.53 -10.47 14.29
C GLY A 53 -2.12 -10.79 12.84
N GLU A 54 -2.86 -11.63 12.13
CA GLU A 54 -2.72 -11.78 10.68
C GLU A 54 -3.52 -10.69 9.97
N LEU A 55 -2.91 -10.05 8.98
CA LEU A 55 -3.57 -9.03 8.16
C LEU A 55 -4.49 -9.64 7.10
N VAL A 56 -4.06 -10.72 6.44
CA VAL A 56 -4.65 -11.20 5.19
C VAL A 56 -5.35 -12.53 5.38
N GLY A 57 -6.64 -12.57 5.06
CA GLY A 57 -7.44 -13.80 4.96
C GLY A 57 -7.40 -14.38 3.54
N LEU A 58 -7.59 -13.52 2.54
CA LEU A 58 -7.40 -13.85 1.12
C LEU A 58 -6.58 -12.74 0.47
N GLY A 59 -5.57 -13.08 -0.32
CA GLY A 59 -4.74 -12.10 -0.99
C GLY A 59 -3.93 -12.66 -2.15
N LEU A 60 -3.16 -11.78 -2.77
CA LEU A 60 -2.23 -12.13 -3.82
C LEU A 60 -0.79 -12.02 -3.30
N ARG A 61 0.00 -13.07 -3.54
CA ARG A 61 1.44 -13.03 -3.30
C ARG A 61 2.15 -12.51 -4.55
N PRO A 62 3.02 -11.51 -4.41
CA PRO A 62 3.81 -11.00 -5.51
C PRO A 62 4.87 -12.02 -5.98
N PRO A 63 5.37 -11.88 -7.21
CA PRO A 63 6.55 -12.63 -7.66
C PRO A 63 7.75 -12.41 -6.73
N GLN A 64 8.59 -13.44 -6.58
CA GLN A 64 9.66 -13.49 -5.56
C GLN A 64 10.64 -12.30 -5.56
N ARG A 65 10.79 -11.60 -6.70
CA ARG A 65 11.72 -10.47 -6.83
C ARG A 65 11.11 -9.11 -6.54
N LEU A 66 9.78 -8.98 -6.54
CA LEU A 66 9.13 -7.67 -6.44
C LEU A 66 9.37 -7.03 -5.06
N SER A 67 9.03 -7.73 -3.97
CA SER A 67 9.15 -7.15 -2.62
C SER A 67 10.60 -6.81 -2.23
N PRO A 68 11.61 -7.68 -2.46
CA PRO A 68 13.00 -7.31 -2.22
C PRO A 68 13.47 -6.12 -3.07
N GLY A 69 13.12 -6.09 -4.36
CA GLY A 69 13.50 -4.99 -5.25
C GLY A 69 12.90 -3.64 -4.82
N LEU A 70 11.62 -3.62 -4.42
CA LEU A 70 10.98 -2.43 -3.86
C LEU A 70 11.66 -1.96 -2.56
N PHE A 71 12.06 -2.91 -1.71
CA PHE A 71 12.76 -2.59 -0.47
C PHE A 71 14.16 -2.02 -0.72
N ASP A 72 14.91 -2.58 -1.66
CA ASP A 72 16.25 -2.10 -2.02
C ASP A 72 16.19 -0.66 -2.56
N GLU A 73 15.25 -0.36 -3.47
CA GLU A 73 15.00 1.00 -3.97
C GLU A 73 14.60 1.96 -2.84
N LEU A 74 13.70 1.54 -1.95
CA LEU A 74 13.27 2.32 -0.81
C LEU A 74 14.43 2.62 0.14
N PHE A 75 15.26 1.62 0.43
CA PHE A 75 16.42 1.76 1.29
C PHE A 75 17.46 2.69 0.68
N ALA A 76 17.75 2.57 -0.61
CA ALA A 76 18.68 3.45 -1.32
C ALA A 76 18.27 4.93 -1.25
N ARG A 77 16.97 5.21 -1.23
CA ARG A 77 16.43 6.59 -1.15
C ARG A 77 16.35 7.13 0.26
N THR A 78 15.86 6.34 1.20
CA THR A 78 15.57 6.80 2.56
C THR A 78 16.76 6.66 3.49
N MET A 79 17.67 5.71 3.21
CA MET A 79 18.75 5.28 4.10
C MET A 79 18.25 4.95 5.52
N ALA A 80 16.97 4.59 5.64
CA ALA A 80 16.30 4.34 6.90
C ALA A 80 16.38 2.86 7.29
N SER A 81 16.54 2.60 8.58
CA SER A 81 16.43 1.25 9.13
C SER A 81 14.94 0.88 9.23
N LEU A 82 14.46 0.10 8.28
CA LEU A 82 13.05 -0.32 8.18
C LEU A 82 12.92 -1.83 8.38
N THR A 83 11.73 -2.24 8.79
CA THR A 83 11.32 -3.65 8.90
C THR A 83 10.49 -4.02 7.68
N THR A 84 10.68 -5.23 7.13
CA THR A 84 9.84 -5.77 6.06
C THR A 84 8.78 -6.72 6.63
N PRO A 85 7.60 -6.84 6.00
CA PRO A 85 6.64 -7.89 6.33
C PRO A 85 7.25 -9.29 6.15
N GLY A 86 6.90 -10.24 7.03
CA GLY A 86 7.40 -11.62 6.92
C GLY A 86 6.88 -12.39 5.68
N ASP A 87 5.66 -12.09 5.24
CA ASP A 87 5.08 -12.56 3.98
C ASP A 87 4.21 -11.43 3.41
N ALA A 88 4.79 -10.64 2.51
CA ALA A 88 4.10 -9.51 1.87
C ALA A 88 3.01 -10.02 0.95
N LEU A 89 1.76 -9.76 1.31
CA LEU A 89 0.59 -10.07 0.50
C LEU A 89 -0.17 -8.79 0.20
N LEU A 90 -0.71 -8.69 -1.02
CA LEU A 90 -1.72 -7.70 -1.34
C LEU A 90 -3.08 -8.25 -0.86
N PRO A 91 -3.73 -7.62 0.13
CA PRO A 91 -4.97 -8.10 0.69
C PRO A 91 -6.12 -7.92 -0.31
N ILE A 92 -6.88 -8.99 -0.55
CA ILE A 92 -8.19 -8.93 -1.21
C ILE A 92 -9.28 -8.94 -0.15
N VAL A 93 -9.15 -9.77 0.88
CA VAL A 93 -10.02 -9.83 2.06
C VAL A 93 -9.14 -9.87 3.30
N LEU A 94 -9.40 -8.98 4.25
CA LEU A 94 -8.67 -8.88 5.50
C LEU A 94 -9.06 -10.02 6.45
N SER A 95 -8.11 -10.46 7.27
CA SER A 95 -8.38 -11.43 8.33
C SER A 95 -9.49 -10.94 9.26
N GLY A 96 -9.51 -9.63 9.59
CA GLY A 96 -10.57 -9.01 10.40
C GLY A 96 -11.96 -9.07 9.76
N GLU A 97 -12.05 -8.98 8.42
CA GLU A 97 -13.32 -9.15 7.69
C GLU A 97 -13.84 -10.60 7.80
N LEU A 98 -12.94 -11.58 7.82
CA LEU A 98 -13.27 -13.00 7.95
C LEU A 98 -13.60 -13.44 9.38
N GLN A 99 -13.19 -12.69 10.40
CA GLN A 99 -13.52 -12.99 11.79
C GLN A 99 -14.99 -12.68 12.14
N GLY A 100 -15.68 -11.93 11.27
CA GLY A 100 -17.11 -11.62 11.42
C GLY A 100 -18.04 -12.62 10.71
N GLU A 101 -19.26 -12.17 10.44
CA GLU A 101 -20.31 -12.98 9.82
C GLU A 101 -19.95 -13.45 8.40
N LEU A 102 -19.10 -12.68 7.68
CA LEU A 102 -18.62 -13.05 6.36
C LEU A 102 -17.94 -14.42 6.35
N GLY A 103 -17.01 -14.67 7.27
CA GLY A 103 -16.29 -15.95 7.33
C GLY A 103 -17.17 -17.13 7.76
N ILE A 104 -18.34 -16.88 8.34
CA ILE A 104 -19.33 -17.90 8.70
C ILE A 104 -20.12 -18.33 7.46
N VAL A 105 -20.56 -17.37 6.65
CA VAL A 105 -21.40 -17.66 5.48
C VAL A 105 -20.60 -17.94 4.21
N LEU A 106 -19.36 -17.46 4.12
CA LEU A 106 -18.43 -17.67 3.02
C LEU A 106 -17.09 -18.14 3.62
N PRO A 107 -16.84 -19.45 3.71
CA PRO A 107 -15.60 -19.96 4.26
C PRO A 107 -14.41 -19.72 3.31
N PRO A 108 -13.17 -19.67 3.84
CA PRO A 108 -11.97 -19.29 3.06
C PRO A 108 -11.70 -20.13 1.80
N ASP A 109 -12.00 -21.43 1.84
CA ASP A 109 -11.86 -22.34 0.71
C ASP A 109 -12.83 -22.04 -0.43
N GLU A 110 -14.07 -21.67 -0.10
CA GLU A 110 -15.06 -21.23 -1.08
C GLU A 110 -14.65 -19.91 -1.74
N MET A 111 -14.19 -18.95 -0.94
CA MET A 111 -13.67 -17.68 -1.47
C MET A 111 -12.45 -17.89 -2.36
N LEU A 112 -11.55 -18.81 -2.00
CA LEU A 112 -10.39 -19.18 -2.81
C LEU A 112 -10.81 -19.83 -4.15
N ALA A 113 -11.83 -20.69 -4.13
CA ALA A 113 -12.39 -21.27 -5.35
C ALA A 113 -12.98 -20.19 -6.26
N ALA A 114 -13.80 -19.29 -5.71
CA ALA A 114 -14.36 -18.16 -6.44
C ALA A 114 -13.27 -17.25 -7.03
N ALA A 115 -12.19 -16.99 -6.29
CA ALA A 115 -11.05 -16.19 -6.77
C ALA A 115 -10.33 -16.85 -7.96
N ARG A 116 -10.19 -18.18 -7.94
CA ARG A 116 -9.60 -18.93 -9.06
C ARG A 116 -10.50 -18.91 -10.29
N ASP A 117 -11.80 -19.09 -10.10
CA ASP A 117 -12.79 -19.05 -11.17
C ASP A 117 -12.88 -17.65 -11.82
N ALA A 118 -12.75 -16.60 -11.02
CA ALA A 118 -12.61 -15.21 -11.49
C ALA A 118 -11.27 -14.93 -12.20
N GLY A 119 -10.32 -15.87 -12.15
CA GLY A 119 -9.04 -15.77 -12.83
C GLY A 119 -8.07 -14.78 -12.20
N LEU A 120 -8.15 -14.55 -10.89
CA LEU A 120 -7.35 -13.53 -10.19
C LEU A 120 -5.84 -13.76 -10.25
N GLU A 121 -5.35 -14.97 -10.53
CA GLU A 121 -3.91 -15.24 -10.71
C GLU A 121 -3.37 -14.75 -12.07
N ARG A 122 -4.27 -14.45 -13.01
CA ARG A 122 -3.92 -13.99 -14.37
C ARG A 122 -4.09 -12.48 -14.55
N VAL A 123 -4.45 -11.76 -13.49
CA VAL A 123 -4.61 -10.30 -13.55
C VAL A 123 -3.25 -9.62 -13.69
N SER A 124 -3.22 -8.55 -14.46
CA SER A 124 -2.07 -7.65 -14.50
C SER A 124 -2.39 -6.48 -13.58
N LEU A 125 -1.72 -6.41 -12.44
CA LEU A 125 -1.91 -5.30 -11.52
C LEU A 125 -1.27 -4.04 -12.10
N ARG A 126 -1.90 -2.88 -11.91
CA ARG A 126 -1.39 -1.61 -12.41
C ARG A 126 -0.80 -0.82 -11.24
N PRO A 127 0.53 -0.74 -11.12
CA PRO A 127 1.14 0.06 -10.07
C PRO A 127 0.79 1.53 -10.27
N VAL A 128 0.40 2.21 -9.19
CA VAL A 128 0.05 3.64 -9.19
C VAL A 128 1.23 4.44 -8.66
N CYS A 129 1.62 4.17 -7.42
CA CYS A 129 2.69 4.91 -6.74
C CYS A 129 3.28 4.08 -5.60
N MET A 130 4.53 4.38 -5.27
CA MET A 130 5.07 4.07 -3.97
C MET A 130 4.62 5.15 -2.99
N ALA A 131 3.97 4.73 -1.91
CA ALA A 131 3.36 5.61 -0.92
C ALA A 131 3.96 5.40 0.47
N VAL A 132 3.78 6.40 1.33
CA VAL A 132 4.10 6.32 2.74
C VAL A 132 3.04 7.00 3.59
N LYS A 133 2.62 6.31 4.65
CA LYS A 133 1.77 6.88 5.69
C LYS A 133 2.60 7.16 6.93
N ARG A 134 2.35 8.30 7.56
CA ARG A 134 3.05 8.77 8.76
C ARG A 134 2.06 9.12 9.85
N GLU A 135 2.26 8.58 11.04
CA GLU A 135 1.43 8.93 12.20
C GLU A 135 2.28 9.08 13.47
N PRO A 136 1.90 9.97 14.40
CA PRO A 136 2.52 10.01 15.72
C PRO A 136 2.24 8.72 16.49
N PHE A 137 3.29 8.06 16.99
CA PHE A 137 3.21 6.86 17.79
C PHE A 137 4.26 6.88 18.91
N MET A 138 3.82 6.82 20.16
CA MET A 138 4.69 6.73 21.35
C MET A 138 5.83 7.78 21.34
N GLY A 139 5.50 9.05 21.04
CA GLY A 139 6.47 10.15 21.03
C GLY A 139 7.43 10.16 19.83
N ARG A 140 7.23 9.29 18.84
CA ARG A 140 7.97 9.24 17.57
C ARG A 140 6.99 9.27 16.40
N THR A 141 7.51 9.44 15.19
CA THR A 141 6.73 9.23 13.97
C THR A 141 6.90 7.79 13.55
N ARG A 142 5.78 7.10 13.36
CA ARG A 142 5.70 5.78 12.76
C ARG A 142 5.50 5.93 11.27
N GLU A 143 6.20 5.13 10.48
CA GLU A 143 6.13 5.18 9.02
C GLU A 143 5.74 3.80 8.46
N PHE A 144 4.90 3.82 7.43
CA PHE A 144 4.49 2.63 6.70
C PHE A 144 4.53 2.89 5.20
N PHE A 145 5.37 2.11 4.53
CA PHE A 145 5.66 2.20 3.10
C PHE A 145 4.95 1.07 2.37
N PHE A 146 4.21 1.42 1.31
CA PHE A 146 3.38 0.49 0.56
C PHE A 146 3.26 0.91 -0.90
N LEU A 147 3.06 -0.08 -1.77
CA LEU A 147 2.74 0.15 -3.17
C LEU A 147 1.22 0.21 -3.32
N VAL A 148 0.70 1.29 -3.90
CA VAL A 148 -0.71 1.40 -4.31
C VAL A 148 -0.86 0.80 -5.70
N VAL A 149 -1.88 -0.05 -5.89
CA VAL A 149 -2.21 -0.60 -7.20
C VAL A 149 -3.67 -0.39 -7.57
N ASP A 150 -3.91 -0.15 -8.86
CA ASP A 150 -5.24 -0.14 -9.44
C ASP A 150 -5.57 -1.51 -10.03
N ALA A 151 -6.59 -2.16 -9.48
CA ALA A 151 -6.96 -3.52 -9.83
C ALA A 151 -8.50 -3.67 -9.94
N PRO A 152 -9.09 -3.28 -11.09
CA PRO A 152 -10.55 -3.30 -11.28
C PRO A 152 -11.13 -4.71 -11.18
N GLU A 153 -10.35 -5.73 -11.52
CA GLU A 153 -10.72 -7.14 -11.35
C GLU A 153 -10.88 -7.50 -9.87
N LEU A 154 -10.05 -6.94 -8.99
CA LEU A 154 -10.16 -7.16 -7.54
C LEU A 154 -11.34 -6.40 -6.95
N VAL A 155 -11.63 -5.19 -7.45
CA VAL A 155 -12.86 -4.44 -7.09
C VAL A 155 -14.09 -5.27 -7.45
N ALA A 156 -14.16 -5.76 -8.69
CA ALA A 156 -15.28 -6.57 -9.17
C ALA A 156 -15.43 -7.86 -8.34
N PHE A 157 -14.32 -8.50 -7.98
CA PHE A 157 -14.34 -9.70 -7.15
C PHE A 157 -14.82 -9.42 -5.72
N ARG A 158 -14.38 -8.34 -5.07
CA ARG A 158 -14.93 -7.95 -3.75
C ARG A 158 -16.44 -7.72 -3.81
N ALA A 159 -16.93 -7.09 -4.89
CA ALA A 159 -18.37 -6.93 -5.12
C ALA A 159 -19.10 -8.27 -5.34
N GLN A 160 -18.48 -9.23 -6.03
CA GLN A 160 -19.01 -10.58 -6.18
C GLN A 160 -19.14 -11.28 -4.82
N LEU A 161 -18.10 -11.24 -3.98
CA LEU A 161 -18.15 -11.81 -2.64
C LEU A 161 -19.22 -11.15 -1.77
N SER A 162 -19.37 -9.83 -1.86
CA SER A 162 -20.45 -9.07 -1.20
C SER A 162 -21.84 -9.58 -1.61
N ALA A 163 -22.06 -9.80 -2.92
CA ALA A 163 -23.32 -10.34 -3.43
C ALA A 163 -23.60 -11.75 -2.91
N MET A 164 -22.59 -12.63 -2.93
CA MET A 164 -22.71 -13.99 -2.39
C MET A 164 -23.02 -14.00 -0.88
N ALA A 165 -22.44 -13.06 -0.12
CA ALA A 165 -22.71 -12.90 1.31
C ALA A 165 -24.16 -12.43 1.56
N ALA A 166 -24.63 -11.46 0.75
CA ALA A 166 -25.97 -10.91 0.84
C ALA A 166 -27.05 -11.98 0.56
N GLU A 167 -26.83 -12.85 -0.43
CA GLU A 167 -27.70 -14.02 -0.70
C GLU A 167 -27.83 -14.96 0.50
N ARG A 168 -26.85 -14.94 1.40
CA ARG A 168 -26.78 -15.77 2.63
C ARG A 168 -27.17 -15.00 3.88
N GLY A 169 -27.70 -13.79 3.74
CA GLY A 169 -28.22 -12.98 4.84
C GLY A 169 -27.21 -12.05 5.50
N VAL A 170 -25.98 -11.92 4.98
CA VAL A 170 -24.99 -10.96 5.45
C VAL A 170 -24.94 -9.79 4.48
N ALA A 171 -25.72 -8.75 4.79
CA ALA A 171 -25.75 -7.52 4.00
C ALA A 171 -24.45 -6.71 4.21
N ASP A 172 -24.11 -5.88 3.23
CA ASP A 172 -23.04 -4.88 3.29
C ASP A 172 -21.61 -5.40 3.56
N ALA A 173 -21.36 -6.71 3.45
CA ALA A 173 -20.01 -7.26 3.54
C ALA A 173 -19.09 -6.70 2.44
N LEU A 174 -17.85 -6.34 2.79
CA LEU A 174 -16.81 -5.87 1.86
C LEU A 174 -17.17 -4.59 1.08
N THR A 175 -18.13 -3.78 1.55
CA THR A 175 -18.65 -2.59 0.84
C THR A 175 -17.92 -1.29 1.12
N ASP A 176 -16.84 -1.31 1.93
CA ASP A 176 -16.07 -0.11 2.25
C ASP A 176 -15.52 0.55 0.96
N PRO A 177 -16.03 1.74 0.58
CA PRO A 177 -15.63 2.42 -0.65
C PRO A 177 -14.23 3.03 -0.54
N THR A 178 -13.64 3.05 0.66
CA THR A 178 -12.29 3.57 0.93
C THR A 178 -11.23 2.48 0.89
N PHE A 179 -11.63 1.21 0.67
CA PHE A 179 -10.71 0.10 0.58
C PHE A 179 -9.80 0.24 -0.64
N GLU A 180 -8.51 0.37 -0.39
CA GLU A 180 -7.47 0.49 -1.41
C GLU A 180 -6.62 -0.79 -1.45
N PHE A 181 -6.28 -1.24 -2.66
CA PHE A 181 -5.39 -2.38 -2.83
C PHE A 181 -3.95 -1.93 -2.72
N VAL A 182 -3.31 -2.31 -1.60
CA VAL A 182 -1.92 -1.96 -1.35
C VAL A 182 -1.07 -3.19 -1.06
N LEU A 183 0.16 -3.21 -1.56
CA LEU A 183 1.15 -4.20 -1.16
C LEU A 183 2.04 -3.58 -0.06
N PRO A 184 2.07 -4.14 1.16
CA PRO A 184 2.98 -3.70 2.21
C PRO A 184 4.44 -3.94 1.78
N VAL A 185 5.29 -2.92 1.89
CA VAL A 185 6.71 -3.01 1.53
C VAL A 185 7.59 -2.95 2.77
N ALA A 186 7.42 -1.93 3.60
CA ALA A 186 8.24 -1.74 4.78
C ALA A 186 7.55 -0.86 5.84
N GLY A 187 8.06 -0.88 7.07
CA GLY A 187 7.58 -0.02 8.15
C GLY A 187 8.67 0.28 9.17
N SER A 188 8.43 1.30 10.01
CA SER A 188 9.32 1.62 11.14
C SER A 188 9.29 0.56 12.26
N ASP A 189 8.32 -0.35 12.23
CA ASP A 189 8.12 -1.45 13.16
C ASP A 189 7.44 -2.64 12.45
N ALA A 190 7.28 -3.75 13.18
CA ALA A 190 6.73 -5.00 12.65
C ALA A 190 5.20 -5.12 12.75
N SER A 191 4.50 -4.13 13.32
CA SER A 191 3.05 -4.23 13.61
C SER A 191 2.19 -3.85 12.39
N PHE A 192 2.43 -4.47 11.24
CA PHE A 192 1.81 -4.09 9.97
C PHE A 192 0.28 -4.14 9.97
N ASP A 193 -0.30 -5.13 10.64
CA ASP A 193 -1.75 -5.33 10.74
C ASP A 193 -2.49 -4.13 11.34
N THR A 194 -1.85 -3.43 12.28
CA THR A 194 -2.44 -2.27 12.98
C THR A 194 -2.70 -1.04 12.08
N TRP A 195 -2.16 -1.02 10.86
CA TRP A 195 -2.44 0.04 9.88
C TRP A 195 -3.79 -0.13 9.18
N TRP A 196 -4.43 -1.30 9.31
CA TRP A 196 -5.72 -1.60 8.68
C TRP A 196 -6.91 -1.40 9.61
N PRO A 197 -8.06 -0.90 9.11
CA PRO A 197 -8.32 -0.52 7.71
C PRO A 197 -7.52 0.71 7.28
N LEU A 198 -6.78 0.57 6.17
CA LEU A 198 -5.87 1.60 5.68
C LEU A 198 -6.61 2.52 4.72
N VAL A 199 -6.88 3.74 5.16
CA VAL A 199 -7.32 4.81 4.26
C VAL A 199 -6.09 5.43 3.59
N VAL A 200 -6.05 5.42 2.26
CA VAL A 200 -4.97 6.03 1.47
C VAL A 200 -5.45 7.37 0.92
N ASP A 201 -4.69 8.43 1.17
CA ASP A 201 -4.86 9.71 0.47
C ASP A 201 -3.81 9.78 -0.63
N ARG A 202 -4.20 9.50 -1.87
CA ARG A 202 -3.26 9.45 -3.01
C ARG A 202 -2.57 10.78 -3.28
N GLU A 203 -3.12 11.91 -2.84
CA GLU A 203 -2.49 13.23 -3.03
C GLU A 203 -1.37 13.49 -2.03
N THR A 204 -1.48 12.94 -0.82
CA THR A 204 -0.49 13.17 0.26
C THR A 204 0.43 11.99 0.52
N ASP A 205 -0.06 10.76 0.34
CA ASP A 205 0.67 9.54 0.68
C ASP A 205 1.55 9.08 -0.48
N CYS A 206 1.14 9.28 -1.74
CA CYS A 206 1.96 8.93 -2.90
C CYS A 206 3.21 9.81 -2.97
N GLN A 207 4.39 9.17 -2.93
CA GLN A 207 5.66 9.88 -3.01
C GLN A 207 6.22 9.93 -4.42
N ALA A 208 6.17 8.80 -5.14
CA ALA A 208 6.71 8.70 -6.49
C ALA A 208 5.98 7.62 -7.30
N PRO A 209 5.93 7.76 -8.64
CA PRO A 209 5.42 6.72 -9.53
C PRO A 209 6.41 5.55 -9.64
N LEU A 210 5.98 4.49 -10.31
CA LEU A 210 6.85 3.39 -10.74
C LEU A 210 7.16 3.56 -12.23
N GLY A 211 8.43 3.37 -12.61
CA GLY A 211 8.97 3.59 -13.95
C GLY A 211 9.25 2.30 -14.71
#